data_AF-A0A3Q8YGM0-F1
#
_entry.id   AF-A0A3Q8YGM0-F1
#
_cell.length_a   1.000
_cell.length_b   1.000
_cell.length_c   1.000
_cell.angle_alpha   90.00
_cell.angle_beta   90.00
_cell.angle_gamma   90.00
#
_symmetry.space_group_name_H-M   'P 1'
#
loop_
_entity.id
_entity.type
_entity.pdbx_description
1 polymer ?
#
loop_
_entity_poly.entity_id
_entity_poly.type
_entity_poly.pdbx_seq_one_letter_code
_entity_poly.pdbx_strand_id
1 'polypeptide(L)'
;MEGKDDLDFDALIAFIHREIDEYDYPALMKDRTDLVGVPVAEDVIIGDLARFRSALVKPYWIDVDRRDTIADLESRTPVVERCIVVTDDRDGYLLAYEPHKQEFLLVDRMEDRHVSIGVRGDAVGCYLAM
;
A
#
# COMPACT_ATOMS: atom_id res chain seq x y z
N MET A 1 16.73 -23.76 -9.10
CA MET A 1 15.96 -22.50 -9.07
C MET A 1 14.71 -22.81 -8.28
N GLU A 2 14.77 -22.72 -6.97
CA GLU A 2 13.69 -23.09 -6.05
C GLU A 2 13.73 -22.10 -4.89
N GLY A 3 12.56 -21.54 -4.54
CA GLY A 3 12.40 -20.67 -3.37
C GLY A 3 11.72 -19.32 -3.60
N LYS A 4 10.80 -19.16 -4.57
CA LYS A 4 10.18 -17.85 -4.87
C LYS A 4 8.69 -17.69 -4.52
N ASP A 5 8.00 -18.71 -4.02
CA ASP A 5 6.53 -18.68 -3.84
C ASP A 5 6.02 -19.09 -2.44
N ASP A 6 6.87 -19.11 -1.41
CA ASP A 6 6.45 -19.52 -0.05
C ASP A 6 6.17 -18.32 0.86
N LEU A 7 5.47 -17.30 0.33
CA LEU A 7 4.97 -16.23 1.19
C LEU A 7 3.69 -16.70 1.88
N ASP A 8 3.71 -16.70 3.20
CA ASP A 8 2.52 -16.97 4.01
C ASP A 8 1.56 -15.78 3.94
N PHE A 9 0.51 -15.93 3.14
CA PHE A 9 -0.54 -14.92 2.97
C PHE A 9 -1.34 -14.69 4.25
N ASP A 10 -1.52 -15.72 5.09
CA ASP A 10 -2.24 -15.57 6.35
C ASP A 10 -1.41 -14.76 7.34
N ALA A 11 -0.10 -14.99 7.38
CA ALA A 11 0.83 -14.17 8.16
C ALA A 11 0.87 -12.71 7.68
N LEU A 12 0.85 -12.47 6.35
CA LEU A 12 0.80 -11.12 5.79
C LEU A 12 -0.50 -10.38 6.17
N ILE A 13 -1.64 -11.04 6.05
CA ILE A 13 -2.93 -10.45 6.44
C ILE A 13 -2.99 -10.21 7.96
N ALA A 14 -2.49 -11.14 8.78
CA ALA A 14 -2.40 -10.96 10.22
C ALA A 14 -1.48 -9.79 10.60
N PHE A 15 -0.37 -9.61 9.88
CA PHE A 15 0.52 -8.45 10.04
C PHE A 15 -0.23 -7.15 9.76
N ILE A 16 -0.95 -7.04 8.65
CA ILE A 16 -1.71 -5.84 8.28
C ILE A 16 -2.79 -5.55 9.32
N HIS A 17 -3.53 -6.56 9.78
CA HIS A 17 -4.51 -6.37 10.84
C HIS A 17 -3.90 -5.76 12.10
N ARG A 18 -2.72 -6.24 12.51
CA ARG A 18 -2.00 -5.68 13.64
C ARG A 18 -1.60 -4.23 13.40
N GLU A 19 -1.08 -3.89 12.22
CA GLU A 19 -0.76 -2.48 11.90
C GLU A 19 -2.00 -1.58 12.00
N ILE A 20 -3.17 -2.04 11.56
CA ILE A 20 -4.42 -1.27 11.69
C ILE A 20 -4.87 -1.18 13.16
N ASP A 21 -4.70 -2.24 13.96
CA ASP A 21 -5.05 -2.27 15.39
C ASP A 21 -4.16 -1.35 16.24
N GLU A 22 -2.88 -1.26 15.90
CA GLU A 22 -1.86 -0.52 16.66
C GLU A 22 -1.71 0.94 16.20
N TYR A 23 -2.41 1.36 15.14
CA TYR A 23 -2.29 2.71 14.60
C TYR A 23 -2.91 3.77 15.54
N ASP A 24 -2.06 4.53 16.21
CA ASP A 24 -2.44 5.59 17.15
C ASP A 24 -2.23 6.99 16.52
N TYR A 25 -3.23 7.45 15.77
CA TYR A 25 -3.20 8.76 15.12
C TYR A 25 -3.03 9.93 16.13
N PRO A 26 -3.77 9.99 17.25
CA PRO A 26 -3.56 11.01 18.27
C PRO A 26 -2.11 11.06 18.78
N ALA A 27 -1.48 9.92 19.05
CA ALA A 27 -0.09 9.88 19.50
C ALA A 27 0.88 10.39 18.42
N LEU A 28 0.64 10.09 17.15
CA LEU A 28 1.46 10.57 16.03
C LEU A 28 1.38 12.09 15.83
N MET A 29 0.23 12.69 16.14
CA MET A 29 0.00 14.13 16.01
C MET A 29 0.42 14.91 17.26
N LYS A 30 0.54 14.23 18.40
CA LYS A 30 0.88 14.85 19.67
C LYS A 30 2.22 15.56 19.59
N ASP A 31 2.25 16.82 20.01
CA ASP A 31 3.45 17.67 20.11
C ASP A 31 4.21 17.91 18.79
N ARG A 32 3.64 17.56 17.63
CA ARG A 32 4.24 17.83 16.31
C ARG A 32 4.06 19.30 15.92
N THR A 33 5.17 20.02 15.79
CA THR A 33 5.19 21.43 15.37
C THR A 33 5.76 21.64 13.97
N ASP A 34 6.21 20.57 13.33
CA ASP A 34 6.88 20.51 12.02
C ASP A 34 5.93 20.11 10.88
N LEU A 35 4.64 19.90 11.17
CA LEU A 35 3.65 19.51 10.17
C LEU A 35 3.28 20.69 9.28
N VAL A 36 3.15 20.42 7.99
CA VAL A 36 2.64 21.36 7.00
C VAL A 36 1.22 20.96 6.63
N GLY A 37 0.29 21.93 6.68
CA GLY A 37 -1.12 21.70 6.40
C GLY A 37 -1.98 21.63 7.67
N VAL A 38 -3.21 21.15 7.51
CA VAL A 38 -4.15 20.94 8.62
C VAL A 38 -4.28 19.43 8.83
N PRO A 39 -4.10 18.92 10.06
CA PRO A 39 -4.33 17.50 10.35
C PRO A 39 -5.73 17.06 9.96
N VAL A 40 -5.84 15.85 9.43
CA VAL A 40 -7.12 15.22 9.14
C VAL A 40 -7.85 14.97 10.47
N ALA A 41 -9.18 15.07 10.46
CA ALA A 41 -9.96 14.81 11.66
C ALA A 41 -9.88 13.33 12.06
N GLU A 42 -9.81 13.05 13.36
CA GLU A 42 -9.60 11.69 13.88
C GLU A 42 -10.71 10.72 13.47
N ASP A 43 -11.96 11.19 13.40
CA ASP A 43 -13.12 10.39 12.97
C ASP A 43 -13.02 9.94 11.52
N VAL A 44 -12.43 10.77 10.65
CA VAL A 44 -12.13 10.40 9.26
C VAL A 44 -11.09 9.28 9.23
N ILE A 45 -9.99 9.41 9.98
CA ILE A 45 -8.96 8.38 10.07
C ILE A 45 -9.53 7.06 10.59
N ILE A 46 -10.36 7.09 11.62
CA ILE A 46 -11.05 5.89 12.14
C ILE A 46 -11.94 5.25 11.07
N GLY A 47 -12.67 6.07 10.31
CA GLY A 47 -13.49 5.63 9.18
C GLY A 47 -12.66 4.93 8.10
N ASP A 48 -11.52 5.51 7.73
CA ASP A 48 -10.63 4.97 6.70
C ASP A 48 -9.95 3.67 7.17
N LEU A 49 -9.54 3.56 8.44
CA LEU A 49 -9.01 2.30 8.99
C LEU A 49 -10.08 1.18 8.99
N ALA A 50 -11.34 1.52 9.24
CA ALA A 50 -12.45 0.56 9.13
C ALA A 50 -12.69 0.13 7.67
N ARG A 51 -12.60 1.08 6.72
CA ARG A 51 -12.64 0.80 5.28
C ARG A 51 -11.48 -0.10 4.87
N PHE A 52 -10.27 0.15 5.37
CA PHE A 52 -9.09 -0.66 5.10
C PHE A 52 -9.32 -2.12 5.48
N ARG A 53 -9.76 -2.39 6.72
CA ARG A 53 -10.06 -3.76 7.17
C ARG A 53 -11.07 -4.46 6.28
N SER A 54 -12.08 -3.73 5.80
CA SER A 54 -13.16 -4.27 4.97
C SER A 54 -12.73 -4.47 3.51
N ALA A 55 -11.72 -3.74 3.06
CA ALA A 55 -11.17 -3.80 1.70
C ALA A 55 -10.09 -4.88 1.54
N LEU A 56 -9.66 -5.54 2.62
CA LEU A 56 -8.72 -6.66 2.54
C LEU A 56 -9.31 -7.80 1.70
N VAL A 57 -8.54 -8.25 0.72
CA VAL A 57 -8.91 -9.36 -0.17
C VAL A 57 -8.06 -10.58 0.10
N LYS A 58 -8.46 -11.73 -0.45
CA LYS A 58 -7.55 -12.88 -0.52
C LYS A 58 -6.33 -12.47 -1.35
N PRO A 59 -5.10 -12.52 -0.81
CA PRO A 59 -3.96 -12.00 -1.54
C PRO A 59 -3.70 -12.74 -2.86
N TYR A 60 -3.26 -11.99 -3.86
CA TYR A 60 -2.93 -12.53 -5.18
C TYR A 60 -1.78 -11.76 -5.84
N TRP A 61 -1.03 -12.45 -6.70
CA TRP A 61 0.10 -11.87 -7.39
C TRP A 61 -0.33 -11.02 -8.58
N ILE A 62 0.36 -9.89 -8.77
CA ILE A 62 0.32 -9.05 -9.96
C ILE A 62 1.75 -8.66 -10.36
N ASP A 63 1.92 -8.33 -11.63
CA ASP A 63 3.10 -7.63 -12.12
C ASP A 63 2.78 -6.13 -12.18
N VAL A 64 3.66 -5.30 -11.63
CA VAL A 64 3.52 -3.85 -11.53
C VAL A 64 4.64 -3.16 -12.31
N ASP A 65 4.27 -2.27 -13.23
CA ASP A 65 5.20 -1.38 -13.90
C ASP A 65 5.62 -0.26 -12.92
N ARG A 66 6.89 -0.26 -12.53
CA ARG A 66 7.42 0.79 -11.66
C ARG A 66 7.49 2.14 -12.38
N ARG A 67 6.86 3.16 -11.79
CA ARG A 67 6.85 4.55 -12.29
C ARG A 67 7.06 5.59 -11.19
N ASP A 68 7.86 5.25 -10.17
CA ASP A 68 7.98 6.06 -8.96
C ASP A 68 8.94 7.25 -9.08
N THR A 69 9.90 7.18 -10.01
CA THR A 69 10.91 8.23 -10.20
C THR A 69 10.80 8.90 -11.57
N ILE A 70 11.36 10.10 -11.71
CA ILE A 70 11.46 10.79 -13.03
C ILE A 70 12.13 9.88 -14.06
N ALA A 71 13.20 9.16 -13.67
CA ALA A 71 13.88 8.23 -14.55
C ALA A 71 12.98 7.05 -14.98
N ASP A 72 12.16 6.53 -14.07
CA ASP A 72 11.19 5.47 -14.41
C ASP A 72 10.09 6.01 -15.36
N LEU A 73 9.62 7.24 -15.15
CA LEU A 73 8.63 7.89 -16.01
C LEU A 73 9.16 8.16 -17.43
N GLU A 74 10.43 8.56 -17.55
CA GLU A 74 11.09 8.81 -18.83
C GLU A 74 11.49 7.51 -19.56
N SER A 75 11.56 6.39 -18.85
CA SER A 75 11.91 5.10 -19.45
C SER A 75 10.80 4.57 -20.38
N ARG A 76 11.22 4.10 -21.56
CA ARG A 76 10.33 3.40 -22.51
C ARG A 76 10.08 1.94 -22.11
N THR A 77 11.00 1.34 -21.37
CA THR A 77 10.89 -0.04 -20.89
C THR A 77 10.73 0.01 -19.37
N PRO A 78 9.52 -0.26 -18.83
CA PRO A 78 9.31 -0.22 -17.39
C PRO A 78 10.10 -1.32 -16.70
N VAL A 79 10.52 -1.03 -15.46
CA VAL A 79 10.97 -2.08 -14.54
C VAL A 79 9.72 -2.74 -13.98
N VAL A 80 9.62 -4.06 -14.10
CA VAL A 80 8.46 -4.83 -13.63
C VAL A 80 8.77 -5.45 -12.27
N GLU A 81 7.93 -5.17 -11.29
CA GLU A 81 8.00 -5.69 -9.94
C GLU A 81 6.84 -6.66 -9.71
N ARG A 82 7.14 -7.84 -9.17
CA ARG A 82 6.10 -8.84 -8.86
C ARG A 82 5.63 -8.63 -7.43
N CYS A 83 4.39 -8.18 -7.29
CA CYS A 83 3.82 -7.72 -6.04
C CYS A 83 2.57 -8.53 -5.68
N ILE A 84 2.13 -8.43 -4.42
CA ILE A 84 0.97 -9.15 -3.90
C ILE A 84 -0.09 -8.13 -3.52
N VAL A 85 -1.23 -8.16 -4.18
CA VAL A 85 -2.38 -7.32 -3.82
C VAL A 85 -2.94 -7.80 -2.50
N VAL A 86 -3.17 -6.86 -1.59
CA VAL A 86 -3.79 -7.11 -0.28
C VAL A 86 -5.10 -6.35 -0.09
N THR A 87 -5.33 -5.27 -0.85
CA THR A 87 -6.64 -4.61 -0.95
C THR A 87 -7.06 -4.40 -2.40
N ASP A 88 -8.37 -4.49 -2.64
CA ASP A 88 -9.01 -4.06 -3.89
C ASP A 88 -10.36 -3.45 -3.53
N ASP A 89 -10.39 -2.12 -3.40
CA ASP A 89 -11.60 -1.38 -3.06
C ASP A 89 -12.50 -1.13 -4.28
N ARG A 90 -12.09 -1.63 -5.45
CA ARG A 90 -12.74 -1.49 -6.76
C ARG A 90 -12.84 -0.05 -7.27
N ASP A 91 -12.19 0.91 -6.63
CA ASP A 91 -12.23 2.34 -7.00
C ASP A 91 -11.05 2.74 -7.91
N GLY A 92 -10.24 1.77 -8.34
CA GLY A 92 -9.16 1.98 -9.31
C GLY A 92 -7.75 1.88 -8.72
N TYR A 93 -7.62 1.93 -7.39
CA TYR A 93 -6.36 1.74 -6.71
C TYR A 93 -6.28 0.40 -5.99
N LEU A 94 -5.08 -0.16 -5.91
CA LEU A 94 -4.76 -1.37 -5.17
C LEU A 94 -3.64 -1.04 -4.17
N LEU A 95 -3.73 -1.61 -2.97
CA LEU A 95 -2.57 -1.72 -2.10
C LEU A 95 -1.89 -3.06 -2.39
N ALA A 96 -0.61 -3.01 -2.72
CA ALA A 96 0.19 -4.20 -2.94
C ALA A 96 1.39 -4.25 -1.97
N TYR A 97 1.95 -5.44 -1.80
CA TYR A 97 3.17 -5.72 -1.04
C TYR A 97 4.27 -6.20 -1.99
N GLU A 98 5.45 -5.58 -1.93
CA GLU A 98 6.63 -5.99 -2.67
C GLU A 98 7.56 -6.84 -1.78
N PRO A 99 7.61 -8.17 -1.95
CA PRO A 99 8.33 -9.06 -1.04
C PRO A 99 9.85 -8.89 -1.07
N HIS A 100 10.41 -8.38 -2.18
CA HIS A 100 11.85 -8.16 -2.30
C HIS A 100 12.36 -6.97 -1.48
N LYS A 101 11.53 -5.94 -1.32
CA LYS A 101 11.84 -4.74 -0.52
C LYS A 101 11.16 -4.73 0.85
N GLN A 102 10.21 -5.64 1.07
CA GLN A 102 9.43 -5.75 2.30
C GLN A 102 8.66 -4.47 2.63
N GLU A 103 8.04 -3.88 1.61
CA GLU A 103 7.27 -2.64 1.73
C GLU A 103 5.95 -2.75 0.97
N PHE A 104 5.01 -1.87 1.31
CA PHE A 104 3.75 -1.70 0.61
C PHE A 104 3.87 -0.57 -0.41
N LEU A 105 3.07 -0.65 -1.46
CA LEU A 105 3.01 0.36 -2.52
C LEU A 105 1.57 0.55 -3.02
N LEU A 106 1.24 1.79 -3.39
CA LEU A 106 0.02 2.08 -4.13
C LEU A 106 0.20 1.82 -5.62
N VAL A 107 -0.82 1.19 -6.18
CA VAL A 107 -0.86 0.76 -7.57
C VAL A 107 -2.14 1.28 -8.21
N ASP A 108 -1.99 2.02 -9.30
CA ASP A 108 -3.09 2.39 -10.19
C ASP A 108 -3.41 1.23 -11.13
N ARG A 109 -4.66 0.79 -11.14
CA ARG A 109 -5.18 -0.28 -12.00
C ARG A 109 -5.76 0.35 -13.27
N MET A 110 -4.98 0.29 -14.34
CA MET A 110 -5.42 0.66 -15.69
C MET A 110 -6.00 -0.55 -16.43
N GLU A 111 -6.63 -0.34 -17.59
CA GLU A 111 -7.33 -1.40 -18.34
C GLU A 111 -6.47 -2.64 -18.64
N ASP A 112 -5.18 -2.44 -18.94
CA ASP A 112 -4.27 -3.51 -19.37
C ASP A 112 -3.02 -3.65 -18.49
N ARG A 113 -2.86 -2.82 -17.45
CA ARG A 113 -1.62 -2.74 -16.66
C ARG A 113 -1.85 -2.23 -15.24
N HIS A 114 -0.90 -2.59 -14.38
CA HIS A 114 -0.80 -2.09 -13.01
C HIS A 114 0.45 -1.22 -12.92
N VAL A 115 0.29 0.01 -12.42
CA VAL A 115 1.37 1.00 -12.42
C VAL A 115 1.57 1.55 -11.01
N SER A 116 2.80 1.60 -10.51
CA SER A 116 3.07 2.23 -9.22
C SER A 116 2.99 3.75 -9.31
N ILE A 117 2.56 4.42 -8.24
CA ILE A 117 2.35 5.88 -8.23
C ILE A 117 3.26 6.64 -7.26
N GLY A 118 4.42 6.07 -6.90
CA GLY A 118 5.41 6.73 -6.04
C GLY A 118 5.09 6.76 -4.54
N VAL A 119 3.98 6.17 -4.11
CA VAL A 119 3.61 6.03 -2.70
C VAL A 119 4.02 4.64 -2.21
N ARG A 120 4.96 4.59 -1.28
CA ARG A 120 5.54 3.36 -0.71
C ARG A 120 5.79 3.52 0.79
N GLY A 121 5.72 2.43 1.55
CA GLY A 121 5.95 2.44 3.00
C GLY A 121 5.24 1.30 3.73
N ASP A 122 4.71 1.60 4.91
CA ASP A 122 3.87 0.69 5.68
C ASP A 122 2.44 0.59 5.11
N ALA A 123 1.69 -0.44 5.53
CA ALA A 123 0.39 -0.73 4.94
C ALA A 123 -0.63 0.37 5.22
N VAL A 124 -0.62 0.91 6.45
CA VAL A 124 -1.59 1.92 6.90
C VAL A 124 -1.31 3.27 6.23
N GLY A 125 -0.05 3.72 6.24
CA GLY A 125 0.36 4.97 5.61
C GLY A 125 0.09 4.98 4.12
N CYS A 126 0.33 3.86 3.42
CA CYS A 126 -0.02 3.75 2.01
C CYS A 126 -1.53 3.76 1.80
N TYR A 127 -2.31 3.03 2.59
CA TYR A 127 -3.77 3.00 2.45
C TYR A 127 -4.41 4.37 2.70
N LEU A 128 -3.97 5.10 3.73
CA LEU A 128 -4.48 6.43 4.05
C LEU A 128 -4.09 7.51 3.03
N ALA A 129 -3.16 7.21 2.11
CA ALA A 129 -2.77 8.09 1.02
C ALA A 129 -3.58 7.86 -0.28
N MET A 130 -4.50 6.88 -0.28
CA MET A 130 -5.35 6.50 -1.42
C MET A 130 -6.48 7.50 -1.67
#